data_AF-A0A8C0T478-F1
#
_entry.id   AF-A0A8C0T478-F1
#
_cell.length_a   1.000
_cell.length_b   1.000
_cell.length_c   1.000
_cell.angle_alpha   90.00
_cell.angle_beta   90.00
_cell.angle_gamma   90.00
#
_symmetry.space_group_name_H-M   'P 1'
#
loop_
_entity.id
_entity.type
_entity.pdbx_description
1 polymer ?
#
loop_
_entity_poly.entity_id
_entity_poly.type
_entity_poly.pdbx_seq_one_letter_code
_entity_poly.pdbx_strand_id
1 'polypeptide(L)'
;MVPVVISRCWVTVFFFFEPNYGGREGDRPGLARRPRTASRPNVLGGVEPDLPAPPTAPPTAPPTAPPTAPPTAPPTAPPTARAPPAEGTRSPARGRRILANMAAPRVVCGPVLLPLVLLAATSADVGFRFASYINNYMVLQKEPAGAVIWGYGTSEATVTVTLYRDQETIMEKVTSVKAHSNSWMVVLDPMKPGGPYEVMAQQTFGKTNFTLRVHDVLFGDVWLCSGQSNMQMTVSQIFNATRELANTAAYQSVRIFSVSLIQAEQELEDLAKVDLQWAKPTTENLGHGIFQYMSAVCWLFGRNLYDTLQYPIGLISSSWGGTPIEAWSSERSLKACGVPTQGFTQSNSVTGPSNHSVLWNAMIHPLHNMTLKGVIWYQGESNMNFNRDLYNCTFPALIEDWRQTFHHGSQGQTERFFPFGFVQLSSYLSAPSDDTFPQIRWHQTADFGYVPNLRMPNTFMAVAMDLCDRKSPFGSIHPRDKQTVAYRLHLGARAVAYGEKVIFQGPLPEKMELLADKGLLNLMYSQEIQVQRQDKIFEVRIVETTGVRPVLGVRIFSTLKPISLIVTFLWAELGFFWQGRVYPRGVTE
;
A
#
# COMPACT_ATOMS: atom_id res chain seq x y z
N MET A 1 -29.58 6.57 -28.85
CA MET A 1 -28.80 7.65 -28.20
C MET A 1 -27.33 7.36 -28.45
N VAL A 2 -26.67 8.20 -29.24
CA VAL A 2 -25.26 8.05 -29.63
C VAL A 2 -24.41 8.76 -28.57
N PRO A 3 -23.43 8.10 -27.93
CA PRO A 3 -22.54 8.79 -27.00
C PRO A 3 -21.61 9.70 -27.81
N VAL A 4 -21.69 11.00 -27.56
CA VAL A 4 -20.76 11.98 -28.12
C VAL A 4 -19.42 11.78 -27.41
N VAL A 5 -18.46 11.18 -28.13
CA VAL A 5 -17.05 11.17 -27.73
C VAL A 5 -16.52 12.60 -27.90
N ILE A 6 -16.49 13.38 -26.82
CA ILE A 6 -15.81 14.69 -26.81
C ILE A 6 -14.33 14.43 -26.53
N SER A 7 -13.59 14.25 -27.62
CA SER A 7 -12.13 14.34 -27.63
C SER A 7 -11.71 15.75 -27.24
N ARG A 8 -10.86 15.85 -26.19
CA ARG A 8 -10.04 17.01 -25.79
C ARG A 8 -10.76 18.20 -25.14
N CYS A 9 -11.11 18.05 -23.86
CA CYS A 9 -11.03 19.09 -22.82
C CYS A 9 -11.17 18.42 -21.44
N TRP A 10 -10.07 18.19 -20.73
CA TRP A 10 -10.13 17.70 -19.35
C TRP A 10 -10.25 18.91 -18.42
N VAL A 11 -11.41 19.10 -17.81
CA VAL A 11 -11.47 19.83 -16.54
C VAL A 11 -11.54 18.80 -15.44
N THR A 12 -10.52 18.78 -14.60
CA THR A 12 -10.45 17.83 -13.52
C THR A 12 -10.86 18.53 -12.23
N VAL A 13 -11.90 17.99 -11.60
CA VAL A 13 -12.45 18.42 -10.32
C VAL A 13 -11.96 17.41 -9.28
N PHE A 14 -11.37 17.88 -8.18
CA PHE A 14 -10.48 17.07 -7.34
C PHE A 14 -10.85 17.16 -5.87
N PHE A 15 -10.67 16.11 -5.07
CA PHE A 15 -11.21 16.02 -3.71
C PHE A 15 -10.06 15.97 -2.67
N PHE A 16 -10.05 16.81 -1.63
CA PHE A 16 -8.94 16.95 -0.67
C PHE A 16 -9.39 16.94 0.79
N PHE A 17 -8.46 16.52 1.66
CA PHE A 17 -8.55 16.59 3.12
C PHE A 17 -7.23 17.15 3.70
N GLU A 18 -7.26 18.18 4.56
CA GLU A 18 -6.07 18.65 5.29
C GLU A 18 -6.08 18.17 6.76
N PRO A 19 -5.03 17.48 7.25
CA PRO A 19 -4.91 17.17 8.67
C PRO A 19 -4.59 18.43 9.49
N ASN A 20 -5.43 18.71 10.48
CA ASN A 20 -5.21 19.78 11.44
C ASN A 20 -4.20 19.30 12.51
N TYR A 21 -2.92 19.61 12.35
CA TYR A 21 -1.96 19.45 13.42
C TYR A 21 -2.21 20.54 14.47
N GLY A 22 -2.93 20.20 15.54
CA GLY A 22 -3.13 21.06 16.71
C GLY A 22 -1.80 21.30 17.45
N GLY A 23 -1.01 22.25 16.96
CA GLY A 23 0.09 22.86 17.69
C GLY A 23 -0.43 24.10 18.39
N ARG A 24 -0.39 24.12 19.73
CA ARG A 24 -0.67 25.31 20.53
C ARG A 24 0.23 26.46 20.07
N GLU A 25 -0.41 27.57 19.71
CA GLU A 25 0.21 28.87 19.51
C GLU A 25 0.98 29.28 20.77
N GLY A 26 2.29 29.44 20.63
CA GLY A 26 3.15 30.12 21.58
C GLY A 26 3.59 31.45 20.97
N ASP A 27 3.24 32.54 21.65
CA ASP A 27 3.50 33.93 21.30
C ASP A 27 4.96 34.26 20.90
N ARG A 28 5.11 34.81 19.68
CA ARG A 28 5.87 36.03 19.25
C ARG A 28 7.42 36.12 19.45
N PRO A 29 8.14 37.12 18.88
CA PRO A 29 7.74 38.22 17.96
C PRO A 29 8.61 38.42 16.70
N GLY A 30 8.10 39.25 15.79
CA GLY A 30 8.68 39.59 14.49
C GLY A 30 9.90 40.52 14.50
N LEU A 31 10.63 40.46 13.38
CA LEU A 31 11.62 41.44 12.97
C LEU A 31 10.94 42.71 12.47
N ALA A 32 11.14 43.82 13.19
CA ALA A 32 11.04 45.16 12.63
C ALA A 32 12.23 46.02 13.08
N ARG A 33 12.61 46.90 12.17
CA ARG A 33 13.80 47.74 12.11
C ARG A 33 14.04 48.59 13.36
N ARG A 34 15.32 48.80 13.69
CA ARG A 34 15.82 49.84 14.60
C ARG A 34 15.33 51.23 14.17
N PRO A 35 15.06 52.11 15.14
CA PRO A 35 15.96 53.26 15.33
C PRO A 35 16.37 53.50 16.79
N ARG A 36 17.28 54.46 16.93
CA ARG A 36 18.16 54.77 18.05
C ARG A 36 17.51 55.47 19.25
N THR A 37 18.22 55.34 20.38
CA THR A 37 18.50 56.31 21.46
C THR A 37 17.47 56.61 22.56
N ALA A 38 17.85 56.15 23.77
CA ALA A 38 18.06 56.90 25.02
C ALA A 38 16.90 57.65 25.68
N SER A 39 16.49 57.19 26.87
CA SER A 39 16.68 57.90 28.16
C SER A 39 15.88 57.20 29.30
N ARG A 40 16.52 57.06 30.47
CA ARG A 40 15.94 56.80 31.81
C ARG A 40 15.42 58.15 32.40
N PRO A 41 14.86 58.30 33.64
CA PRO A 41 14.74 57.35 34.77
C PRO A 41 13.43 57.42 35.64
N ASN A 42 13.40 56.58 36.71
CA ASN A 42 12.89 56.84 38.09
C ASN A 42 11.36 56.73 38.40
N VAL A 43 10.85 56.31 39.59
CA VAL A 43 11.34 55.61 40.82
C VAL A 43 10.16 55.46 41.84
N LEU A 44 10.32 54.59 42.88
CA LEU A 44 9.53 54.33 44.15
C LEU A 44 8.27 53.43 44.07
N GLY A 45 7.97 52.51 45.00
CA GLY A 45 8.44 52.07 46.34
C GLY A 45 7.39 51.05 46.88
N GLY A 46 7.51 50.21 47.92
CA GLY A 46 8.47 49.94 49.02
C GLY A 46 8.22 48.51 49.60
N VAL A 47 9.23 47.86 50.17
CA VAL A 47 9.61 47.68 51.60
C VAL A 47 9.03 46.41 52.29
N GLU A 48 9.95 45.71 52.95
CA GLU A 48 10.11 44.33 53.46
C GLU A 48 9.65 44.17 54.95
N PRO A 49 9.80 43.02 55.68
CA PRO A 49 11.12 42.45 56.12
C PRO A 49 11.28 40.89 56.30
N ASP A 50 12.47 40.36 55.96
CA ASP A 50 13.45 39.52 56.73
C ASP A 50 13.02 38.29 57.59
N LEU A 51 13.70 37.11 57.72
CA LEU A 51 15.08 36.54 57.54
C LEU A 51 14.99 34.99 57.89
N PRO A 52 16.05 34.12 57.91
CA PRO A 52 17.37 34.08 57.26
C PRO A 52 17.73 32.72 56.56
N ALA A 53 18.85 32.68 55.81
CA ALA A 53 19.54 31.48 55.30
C ALA A 53 20.92 31.30 55.99
N PRO A 54 21.54 30.09 55.95
CA PRO A 54 22.83 29.92 55.22
C PRO A 54 23.11 28.45 54.76
N PRO A 55 24.28 28.08 54.18
CA PRO A 55 25.17 28.76 53.23
C PRO A 55 25.46 27.91 51.95
N THR A 56 26.04 28.56 50.94
CA THR A 56 26.53 28.00 49.66
C THR A 56 27.95 27.42 49.73
N ALA A 57 28.24 26.42 48.88
CA ALA A 57 29.57 25.87 48.54
C ALA A 57 29.69 25.69 46.99
N PRO A 58 30.92 25.63 46.41
CA PRO A 58 31.30 26.25 45.12
C PRO A 58 31.05 25.41 43.85
N PRO A 59 31.24 26.01 42.64
CA PRO A 59 31.03 25.32 41.35
C PRO A 59 32.17 24.35 41.02
N THR A 60 31.82 23.14 40.60
CA THR A 60 32.76 22.16 40.05
C THR A 60 32.81 22.22 38.52
N ALA A 61 34.04 22.20 38.02
CA ALA A 61 34.47 22.28 36.63
C ALA A 61 34.00 21.08 35.77
N PRO A 62 33.99 21.20 34.42
CA PRO A 62 33.50 20.16 33.52
C PRO A 62 34.46 18.97 33.44
N PRO A 63 33.96 17.73 33.20
CA PRO A 63 34.83 16.57 33.04
C PRO A 63 35.57 16.62 31.69
N THR A 64 36.90 16.58 31.81
CA THR A 64 37.91 16.36 30.77
C THR A 64 37.79 14.99 30.11
N ALA A 65 38.09 14.95 28.81
CA ALA A 65 38.14 13.77 27.97
C ALA A 65 39.20 12.73 28.42
N PRO A 66 38.94 11.41 28.23
CA PRO A 66 39.97 10.38 28.31
C PRO A 66 40.72 10.16 26.97
N PRO A 67 41.91 9.55 27.02
CA PRO A 67 42.94 9.66 25.98
C PRO A 67 42.72 8.77 24.75
N THR A 68 43.24 9.27 23.63
CA THR A 68 43.41 8.64 22.33
C THR A 68 44.20 7.33 22.38
N ALA A 69 43.64 6.26 21.80
CA ALA A 69 44.33 5.04 21.41
C ALA A 69 44.60 5.03 19.89
N PRO A 70 45.66 4.35 19.39
CA PRO A 70 46.13 4.45 18.01
C PRO A 70 45.26 3.67 17.00
N PRO A 71 45.34 4.01 15.70
CA PRO A 71 44.40 3.53 14.68
C PRO A 71 44.64 2.05 14.31
N THR A 72 43.59 1.24 14.40
CA THR A 72 43.52 -0.10 13.82
C THR A 72 43.07 -0.03 12.36
N ALA A 73 43.77 -0.78 11.52
CA ALA A 73 43.61 -0.86 10.08
C ALA A 73 42.24 -1.45 9.65
N PRO A 74 41.73 -1.08 8.46
CA PRO A 74 40.44 -1.56 7.96
C PRO A 74 40.50 -3.03 7.49
N PRO A 75 39.38 -3.77 7.58
CA PRO A 75 39.31 -5.14 7.07
C PRO A 75 39.37 -5.16 5.54
N THR A 76 40.21 -6.06 5.05
CA THR A 76 40.47 -6.38 3.64
C THR A 76 39.23 -6.88 2.90
N ALA A 77 38.99 -6.28 1.73
CA ALA A 77 38.02 -6.73 0.73
C ALA A 77 38.47 -8.03 0.05
N PRO A 78 37.53 -8.92 -0.36
CA PRO A 78 37.86 -10.11 -1.15
C PRO A 78 38.24 -9.75 -2.59
N PRO A 79 39.13 -10.54 -3.24
CA PRO A 79 39.68 -10.18 -4.54
C PRO A 79 38.68 -10.33 -5.69
N THR A 80 38.63 -9.29 -6.51
CA THR A 80 37.99 -9.20 -7.82
C THR A 80 38.59 -10.21 -8.80
N ALA A 81 37.77 -11.13 -9.31
CA ALA A 81 38.09 -11.94 -10.49
C ALA A 81 38.01 -11.07 -11.75
N ARG A 82 39.14 -10.98 -12.46
CA ARG A 82 39.32 -10.23 -13.70
C ARG A 82 38.92 -11.13 -14.88
N ALA A 83 37.86 -10.74 -15.59
CA ALA A 83 37.49 -11.35 -16.87
C ALA A 83 38.50 -11.00 -17.97
N PRO A 84 38.83 -11.92 -18.90
CA PRO A 84 39.60 -11.61 -20.09
C PRO A 84 38.71 -10.99 -21.20
N PRO A 85 39.29 -10.23 -22.14
CA PRO A 85 38.55 -9.38 -23.07
C PRO A 85 37.97 -10.17 -24.25
N ALA A 86 36.83 -9.69 -24.74
CA ALA A 86 36.23 -10.08 -26.01
C ALA A 86 36.63 -9.08 -27.11
N GLU A 87 37.37 -9.56 -28.11
CA GLU A 87 37.33 -9.11 -29.51
C GLU A 87 36.73 -10.30 -30.28
N GLY A 88 35.89 -10.19 -31.30
CA GLY A 88 35.61 -9.08 -32.19
C GLY A 88 35.34 -9.71 -33.57
N THR A 89 34.07 -9.71 -33.98
CA THR A 89 33.58 -9.67 -35.37
C THR A 89 33.58 -10.92 -36.28
N ARG A 90 32.41 -11.06 -36.94
CA ARG A 90 32.14 -11.50 -38.33
C ARG A 90 32.02 -13.01 -38.65
N SER A 91 30.76 -13.41 -38.84
CA SER A 91 30.30 -14.31 -39.92
C SER A 91 30.70 -13.72 -41.31
N PRO A 92 30.69 -14.46 -42.45
CA PRO A 92 29.79 -15.59 -42.76
C PRO A 92 30.33 -16.74 -43.66
N ALA A 93 29.43 -17.70 -43.91
CA ALA A 93 29.19 -18.39 -45.19
C ALA A 93 29.93 -19.70 -45.58
N ARG A 94 29.08 -20.71 -45.77
CA ARG A 94 28.99 -21.67 -46.92
C ARG A 94 30.21 -22.51 -47.34
N GLY A 95 30.00 -23.83 -47.33
CA GLY A 95 30.66 -24.81 -48.22
C GLY A 95 30.48 -26.24 -47.69
N ARG A 96 29.37 -26.93 -47.97
CA ARG A 96 29.17 -27.93 -49.05
C ARG A 96 30.29 -28.97 -49.24
N ARG A 97 29.94 -30.23 -48.90
CA ARG A 97 30.33 -31.55 -49.46
C ARG A 97 31.80 -31.95 -49.27
N ILE A 98 32.07 -33.19 -48.83
CA ILE A 98 32.25 -34.35 -49.72
C ILE A 98 31.84 -35.67 -49.01
N LEU A 99 31.21 -36.54 -49.80
CA LEU A 99 30.86 -37.93 -49.54
C LEU A 99 32.10 -38.82 -49.49
N ALA A 100 32.08 -39.85 -48.63
CA ALA A 100 32.66 -41.14 -48.95
C ALA A 100 31.79 -42.26 -48.35
N ASN A 101 31.17 -43.02 -49.24
CA ASN A 101 30.47 -44.28 -48.97
C ASN A 101 31.44 -45.32 -48.42
N MET A 102 31.04 -46.10 -47.41
CA MET A 102 31.34 -47.53 -47.36
C MET A 102 30.18 -48.34 -46.74
N ALA A 103 29.87 -49.40 -47.47
CA ALA A 103 28.95 -50.53 -47.32
C ALA A 103 28.33 -50.84 -45.93
N ALA A 104 27.05 -51.19 -45.99
CA ALA A 104 26.29 -51.87 -44.94
C ALA A 104 26.62 -53.37 -44.85
N PRO A 105 26.38 -53.98 -43.67
CA PRO A 105 25.58 -55.20 -43.66
C PRO A 105 24.41 -55.10 -42.67
N ARG A 106 23.30 -55.72 -43.09
CA ARG A 106 22.03 -55.82 -42.36
C ARG A 106 22.20 -56.66 -41.10
N VAL A 107 21.77 -56.12 -39.95
CA VAL A 107 21.56 -56.89 -38.72
C VAL A 107 20.08 -56.82 -38.33
N VAL A 108 19.53 -58.00 -38.07
CA VAL A 108 18.13 -58.32 -37.80
C VAL A 108 17.69 -57.68 -36.48
N CYS A 109 16.60 -56.91 -36.50
CA CYS A 109 15.95 -56.37 -35.31
C CYS A 109 15.16 -57.47 -34.59
N GLY A 110 15.63 -57.89 -33.40
CA GLY A 110 14.81 -58.58 -32.40
C GLY A 110 14.22 -57.57 -31.41
N PRO A 111 13.04 -57.84 -30.81
CA PRO A 111 12.43 -56.93 -29.87
C PRO A 111 13.18 -56.97 -28.54
N VAL A 112 13.84 -55.87 -28.17
CA VAL A 112 14.43 -55.69 -26.84
C VAL A 112 13.30 -55.28 -25.89
N LEU A 113 12.87 -56.20 -25.03
CA LEU A 113 12.05 -55.87 -23.85
C LEU A 113 12.91 -55.01 -22.91
N LEU A 114 12.62 -53.71 -22.83
CA LEU A 114 13.08 -52.87 -21.72
C LEU A 114 12.28 -53.23 -20.46
N PRO A 115 12.92 -53.52 -19.31
CA PRO A 115 12.20 -53.63 -18.05
C PRO A 115 11.67 -52.26 -17.67
N LEU A 116 10.34 -52.16 -17.50
CA LEU A 116 9.67 -51.01 -16.93
C LEU A 116 10.05 -50.92 -15.44
N VAL A 117 11.14 -50.24 -15.13
CA VAL A 117 11.47 -49.86 -13.76
C VAL A 117 10.46 -48.80 -13.34
N LEU A 118 9.44 -49.21 -12.57
CA LEU A 118 8.62 -48.27 -11.80
C LEU A 118 9.57 -47.56 -10.82
N LEU A 119 10.03 -46.36 -11.18
CA LEU A 119 10.52 -45.41 -10.20
C LEU A 119 9.32 -45.07 -9.32
N ALA A 120 9.21 -45.72 -8.17
CA ALA A 120 8.47 -45.17 -7.06
C ALA A 120 9.10 -43.80 -6.79
N ALA A 121 8.42 -42.73 -7.20
CA ALA A 121 8.77 -41.39 -6.81
C ALA A 121 8.71 -41.37 -5.28
N THR A 122 9.88 -41.43 -4.65
CA THR A 122 10.03 -41.05 -3.25
C THR A 122 9.58 -39.60 -3.17
N SER A 123 8.32 -39.37 -2.77
CA SER A 123 7.86 -38.04 -2.41
C SER A 123 8.85 -37.54 -1.38
N ALA A 124 9.59 -36.48 -1.71
CA ALA A 124 10.35 -35.75 -0.69
C ALA A 124 9.39 -35.49 0.46
N ASP A 125 9.68 -36.03 1.64
CA ASP A 125 8.79 -35.95 2.79
C ASP A 125 8.60 -34.47 3.11
N VAL A 126 7.41 -33.96 2.79
CA VAL A 126 7.07 -32.56 3.07
C VAL A 126 6.88 -32.52 4.57
N GLY A 127 7.96 -32.17 5.29
CA GLY A 127 7.95 -32.18 6.76
C GLY A 127 6.75 -31.40 7.31
N PHE A 128 6.20 -31.88 8.43
CA PHE A 128 5.05 -31.25 9.09
C PHE A 128 5.40 -29.81 9.48
N ARG A 129 4.73 -28.83 8.86
CA ARG A 129 4.99 -27.40 9.05
C ARG A 129 3.72 -26.57 8.83
N PHE A 130 3.67 -25.38 9.40
CA PHE A 130 2.69 -24.38 8.98
C PHE A 130 3.05 -23.77 7.61
N ALA A 131 2.08 -23.09 7.00
CA ALA A 131 2.33 -22.18 5.88
C ALA A 131 3.37 -21.12 6.26
N SER A 132 4.15 -20.64 5.28
CA SER A 132 5.32 -19.79 5.49
C SER A 132 5.07 -18.50 6.29
N TYR A 133 3.85 -17.99 6.25
CA TYR A 133 3.43 -16.75 6.92
C TYR A 133 2.69 -16.97 8.25
N ILE A 134 2.48 -18.21 8.69
CA ILE A 134 1.92 -18.52 10.01
C ILE A 134 3.09 -18.69 10.97
N ASN A 135 3.33 -17.68 11.80
CA ASN A 135 4.49 -17.60 12.68
C ASN A 135 4.17 -16.77 13.94
N ASN A 136 5.11 -16.75 14.89
CA ASN A 136 4.97 -16.01 16.15
C ASN A 136 4.63 -14.54 15.90
N TYR A 137 3.93 -13.91 16.83
CA TYR A 137 3.53 -12.50 16.77
C TYR A 137 2.50 -12.16 15.67
N MET A 138 1.93 -13.14 14.97
CA MET A 138 0.97 -12.87 13.91
C MET A 138 -0.36 -12.33 14.42
N VAL A 139 -1.10 -11.67 13.52
CA VAL A 139 -2.51 -11.31 13.72
C VAL A 139 -3.36 -12.17 12.81
N LEU A 140 -4.36 -12.83 13.40
CA LEU A 140 -5.43 -13.53 12.70
C LEU A 140 -6.66 -12.62 12.61
N GLN A 141 -7.45 -12.79 11.56
CA GLN A 141 -8.68 -12.01 11.40
C GLN A 141 -9.67 -12.34 12.53
N LYS A 142 -10.15 -11.28 13.19
CA LYS A 142 -11.20 -11.36 14.23
C LYS A 142 -12.59 -11.55 13.60
N GLU A 143 -13.56 -11.81 14.48
CA GLU A 143 -14.99 -11.86 14.18
C GLU A 143 -15.49 -10.64 13.37
N PRO A 144 -16.57 -10.80 12.56
CA PRO A 144 -17.46 -11.96 12.48
C PRO A 144 -16.92 -13.15 11.66
N ALA A 145 -15.81 -12.98 10.95
CA ALA A 145 -15.16 -14.06 10.21
C ALA A 145 -14.33 -14.97 11.12
N GLY A 146 -14.12 -16.21 10.68
CA GLY A 146 -13.14 -17.13 11.22
C GLY A 146 -11.76 -16.95 10.58
N ALA A 147 -10.71 -17.38 11.29
CA ALA A 147 -9.34 -17.34 10.77
C ALA A 147 -8.92 -18.71 10.23
N VAL A 148 -8.29 -18.74 9.06
CA VAL A 148 -7.78 -19.97 8.46
C VAL A 148 -6.37 -20.28 8.95
N ILE A 149 -6.17 -21.50 9.43
CA ILE A 149 -4.86 -22.06 9.77
C ILE A 149 -4.61 -23.25 8.86
N TRP A 150 -3.44 -23.29 8.22
CA TRP A 150 -3.11 -24.34 7.28
C TRP A 150 -1.60 -24.58 7.22
N GLY A 151 -1.21 -25.68 6.58
CA GLY A 151 0.18 -26.06 6.42
C GLY A 151 0.34 -27.34 5.63
N TYR A 152 1.49 -27.96 5.79
CA TYR A 152 1.86 -29.19 5.12
C TYR A 152 2.13 -30.30 6.12
N GLY A 153 2.00 -31.54 5.66
CA GLY A 153 2.20 -32.72 6.47
C GLY A 153 2.23 -34.01 5.67
N THR A 154 2.30 -35.12 6.38
CA THR A 154 2.29 -36.46 5.78
C THR A 154 0.89 -36.78 5.27
N SER A 155 0.76 -37.20 4.01
CA SER A 155 -0.51 -37.60 3.39
C SER A 155 -1.35 -38.51 4.28
N GLU A 156 -2.65 -38.24 4.36
CA GLU A 156 -3.64 -39.00 5.16
C GLU A 156 -3.45 -38.95 6.69
N ALA A 157 -2.43 -38.25 7.19
CA ALA A 157 -2.26 -38.05 8.63
C ALA A 157 -3.40 -37.18 9.21
N THR A 158 -3.75 -37.45 10.46
CA THR A 158 -4.70 -36.60 11.20
C THR A 158 -3.95 -35.41 11.80
N VAL A 159 -4.50 -34.21 11.66
CA VAL A 159 -3.96 -32.98 12.25
C VAL A 159 -5.01 -32.38 13.19
N THR A 160 -4.63 -32.21 14.45
CA THR A 160 -5.41 -31.50 15.47
C THR A 160 -4.79 -30.12 15.69
N VAL A 161 -5.59 -29.07 15.52
CA VAL A 161 -5.22 -27.68 15.80
C VAL A 161 -5.94 -27.21 17.04
N THR A 162 -5.18 -26.78 18.04
CA THR A 162 -5.70 -26.33 19.33
C THR A 162 -5.26 -24.89 19.59
N LEU A 163 -6.22 -24.05 19.98
CA LEU A 163 -5.96 -22.67 20.41
C LEU A 163 -5.98 -22.62 21.93
N TYR A 164 -4.93 -22.04 22.52
CA TYR A 164 -4.78 -21.89 23.97
C TYR A 164 -4.73 -20.42 24.39
N ARG A 165 -5.18 -20.16 25.62
CA ARG A 165 -4.92 -18.92 26.35
C ARG A 165 -4.68 -19.26 27.81
N ASP A 166 -3.60 -18.78 28.39
CA ASP A 166 -3.28 -19.01 29.82
C ASP A 166 -3.33 -20.50 30.22
N GLN A 167 -2.85 -21.38 29.33
CA GLN A 167 -2.88 -22.86 29.44
C GLN A 167 -4.28 -23.50 29.34
N GLU A 168 -5.34 -22.72 29.19
CA GLU A 168 -6.69 -23.23 28.94
C GLU A 168 -6.92 -23.45 27.44
N THR A 169 -7.54 -24.57 27.09
CA THR A 169 -7.99 -24.85 25.72
C THR A 169 -9.22 -23.99 25.41
N ILE A 170 -9.08 -23.06 24.46
CA ILE A 170 -10.17 -22.22 23.99
C ILE A 170 -10.99 -22.95 22.95
N MET A 171 -10.32 -23.66 22.03
CA MET A 171 -10.98 -24.43 20.99
C MET A 171 -10.04 -25.48 20.39
N GLU A 172 -10.63 -26.48 19.74
CA GLU A 172 -9.95 -27.54 19.02
C GLU A 172 -10.64 -27.80 17.67
N LYS A 173 -9.85 -28.01 16.62
CA LYS A 173 -10.30 -28.37 15.28
C LYS A 173 -9.48 -29.57 14.78
N VAL A 174 -10.12 -30.50 14.09
CA VAL A 174 -9.47 -31.69 13.54
C VAL A 174 -9.66 -31.72 12.02
N THR A 175 -8.61 -32.06 11.30
CA THR A 175 -8.62 -32.27 9.84
C THR A 175 -7.69 -33.43 9.49
N SER A 176 -7.70 -33.85 8.22
CA SER A 176 -6.68 -34.73 7.65
C SER A 176 -5.82 -33.98 6.63
N VAL A 177 -4.59 -34.45 6.44
CA VAL A 177 -3.72 -34.00 5.33
C VAL A 177 -4.24 -34.57 4.01
N LYS A 178 -4.43 -33.71 3.02
CA LYS A 178 -4.90 -34.07 1.68
C LYS A 178 -3.81 -34.83 0.91
N ALA A 179 -4.17 -35.95 0.29
CA ALA A 179 -3.20 -36.84 -0.37
C ALA A 179 -2.49 -36.24 -1.60
N HIS A 180 -3.14 -35.32 -2.33
CA HIS A 180 -2.56 -34.76 -3.56
C HIS A 180 -1.70 -33.52 -3.33
N SER A 181 -2.02 -32.71 -2.32
CA SER A 181 -1.32 -31.45 -2.04
C SER A 181 -0.38 -31.53 -0.85
N ASN A 182 -0.44 -32.63 -0.07
CA ASN A 182 0.22 -32.78 1.22
C ASN A 182 -0.11 -31.62 2.18
N SER A 183 -1.26 -30.98 2.00
CA SER A 183 -1.68 -29.81 2.78
C SER A 183 -2.88 -30.13 3.66
N TRP A 184 -2.95 -29.46 4.81
CA TRP A 184 -4.05 -29.53 5.76
C TRP A 184 -4.52 -28.11 6.07
N MET A 185 -5.79 -27.96 6.42
CA MET A 185 -6.40 -26.65 6.70
C MET A 185 -7.55 -26.80 7.70
N VAL A 186 -7.70 -25.83 8.58
CA VAL A 186 -8.85 -25.67 9.46
C VAL A 186 -9.32 -24.21 9.44
N VAL A 187 -10.61 -24.01 9.65
CA VAL A 187 -11.19 -22.70 9.95
C VAL A 187 -11.42 -22.63 11.45
N LEU A 188 -10.78 -21.67 12.11
CA LEU A 188 -11.05 -21.35 13.51
C LEU A 188 -12.40 -20.65 13.63
N ASP A 189 -13.07 -20.82 14.77
CA ASP A 189 -14.34 -20.15 15.05
C ASP A 189 -14.08 -18.64 15.17
N PRO A 190 -15.08 -17.78 14.85
CA PRO A 190 -14.92 -16.34 15.00
C PRO A 190 -14.51 -15.95 16.41
N MET A 191 -13.44 -15.15 16.52
CA MET A 191 -12.87 -14.73 17.81
C MET A 191 -12.99 -13.22 17.99
N LYS A 192 -13.36 -12.81 19.21
CA LYS A 192 -13.28 -11.41 19.63
C LYS A 192 -11.84 -10.89 19.50
N PRO A 193 -11.66 -9.58 19.22
CA PRO A 193 -10.33 -9.00 19.16
C PRO A 193 -9.58 -9.17 20.50
N GLY A 194 -8.28 -9.41 20.44
CA GLY A 194 -7.43 -9.54 21.63
C GLY A 194 -6.37 -10.62 21.52
N GLY A 195 -5.97 -11.16 22.66
CA GLY A 195 -4.86 -12.10 22.81
C GLY A 195 -3.89 -11.64 23.92
N PRO A 196 -2.67 -12.19 23.97
CA PRO A 196 -2.13 -13.21 23.08
C PRO A 196 -2.73 -14.60 23.30
N TYR A 197 -2.73 -15.40 22.23
CA TYR A 197 -3.05 -16.82 22.22
C TYR A 197 -1.84 -17.64 21.75
N GLU A 198 -1.90 -18.95 21.98
CA GLU A 198 -1.01 -19.92 21.33
C GLU A 198 -1.79 -20.81 20.36
N VAL A 199 -1.24 -21.05 19.18
CA VAL A 199 -1.77 -22.02 18.21
C VAL A 199 -0.84 -23.22 18.19
N MET A 200 -1.37 -24.40 18.51
CA MET A 200 -0.66 -25.67 18.40
C MET A 200 -1.26 -26.49 17.27
N ALA A 201 -0.42 -27.07 16.42
CA ALA A 201 -0.84 -28.10 15.47
C ALA A 201 -0.11 -29.40 15.79
N GLN A 202 -0.85 -30.51 15.91
CA GLN A 202 -0.31 -31.83 16.17
C GLN A 202 -0.72 -32.78 15.04
N GLN A 203 0.27 -33.39 14.38
CA GLN A 203 0.03 -34.42 13.38
C GLN A 203 0.26 -35.80 13.98
N THR A 204 -0.66 -36.72 13.75
CA THR A 204 -0.55 -38.14 14.09
C THR A 204 -0.63 -39.00 12.85
N PHE A 205 0.39 -39.82 12.63
CA PHE A 205 0.42 -40.84 11.57
C PHE A 205 1.02 -42.14 12.13
N GLY A 206 0.21 -43.20 12.23
CA GLY A 206 0.62 -44.45 12.88
C GLY A 206 1.01 -44.22 14.35
N LYS A 207 2.28 -44.46 14.69
CA LYS A 207 2.84 -44.24 16.04
C LYS A 207 3.64 -42.94 16.18
N THR A 208 3.79 -42.18 15.10
CA THR A 208 4.57 -40.94 15.06
C THR A 208 3.67 -39.73 15.28
N ASN A 209 4.09 -38.88 16.22
CA ASN A 209 3.44 -37.61 16.54
C ASN A 209 4.44 -36.46 16.33
N PHE A 210 4.02 -35.45 15.58
CA PHE A 210 4.76 -34.20 15.41
C PHE A 210 3.94 -33.05 15.99
N THR A 211 4.59 -32.05 16.58
CA THR A 211 3.89 -30.90 17.18
C THR A 211 4.60 -29.62 16.80
N LEU A 212 3.81 -28.63 16.39
CA LEU A 212 4.23 -27.28 16.06
C LEU A 212 3.50 -26.30 16.95
N ARG A 213 4.16 -25.19 17.30
CA ARG A 213 3.58 -24.14 18.12
C ARG A 213 3.90 -22.76 17.54
N VAL A 214 2.92 -21.89 17.65
CA VAL A 214 3.01 -20.47 17.33
C VAL A 214 2.53 -19.68 18.55
N HIS A 215 3.33 -18.72 18.98
CA HIS A 215 3.13 -17.94 20.20
C HIS A 215 2.81 -16.47 19.90
N ASP A 216 2.22 -15.77 20.86
CA ASP A 216 1.84 -14.35 20.77
C ASP A 216 0.95 -14.06 19.54
N VAL A 217 -0.08 -14.90 19.34
CA VAL A 217 -1.06 -14.71 18.27
C VAL A 217 -2.16 -13.78 18.75
N LEU A 218 -2.43 -12.72 18.00
CA LEU A 218 -3.53 -11.78 18.27
C LEU A 218 -4.68 -12.01 17.30
N PHE A 219 -5.90 -11.71 17.72
CA PHE A 219 -7.06 -11.55 16.85
C PHE A 219 -7.35 -10.06 16.64
N GLY A 220 -7.42 -9.64 15.38
CA GLY A 220 -7.52 -8.25 14.97
C GLY A 220 -7.97 -8.13 13.52
N ASP A 221 -7.93 -6.92 12.94
CA ASP A 221 -8.18 -6.76 11.51
C ASP A 221 -6.88 -6.88 10.71
N VAL A 222 -6.87 -7.72 9.68
CA VAL A 222 -5.69 -7.97 8.84
C VAL A 222 -5.83 -7.26 7.50
N TRP A 223 -4.86 -6.42 7.18
CA TRP A 223 -4.83 -5.61 5.95
C TRP A 223 -3.60 -5.93 5.11
N LEU A 224 -3.84 -6.16 3.81
CA LEU A 224 -2.80 -6.35 2.81
C LEU A 224 -2.53 -5.05 2.06
N CYS A 225 -1.29 -4.59 2.08
CA CYS A 225 -0.84 -3.38 1.41
C CYS A 225 0.06 -3.73 0.22
N SER A 226 -0.34 -3.30 -0.98
CA SER A 226 0.34 -3.67 -2.22
C SER A 226 0.43 -2.52 -3.23
N GLY A 227 1.19 -2.74 -4.28
CA GLY A 227 1.46 -1.78 -5.34
C GLY A 227 2.95 -1.60 -5.60
N GLN A 228 3.33 -0.40 -6.02
CA GLN A 228 4.70 -0.11 -6.46
C GLN A 228 5.47 0.79 -5.48
N SER A 229 6.42 1.58 -5.99
CA SER A 229 7.45 2.28 -5.22
C SER A 229 6.86 3.20 -4.16
N ASN A 230 5.75 3.89 -4.45
CA ASN A 230 5.07 4.75 -3.48
C ASN A 230 4.39 3.98 -2.33
N MET A 231 3.99 2.71 -2.55
CA MET A 231 3.66 1.78 -1.46
C MET A 231 4.92 1.27 -0.77
N GLN A 232 5.97 0.95 -1.52
CA GLN A 232 7.21 0.33 -1.01
C GLN A 232 8.10 1.26 -0.18
N MET A 233 7.95 2.60 -0.31
CA MET A 233 8.71 3.56 0.50
C MET A 233 8.62 3.24 2.00
N THR A 234 9.76 3.24 2.67
CA THR A 234 9.87 2.91 4.11
C THR A 234 9.65 4.13 5.00
N VAL A 235 9.45 3.91 6.30
CA VAL A 235 9.17 5.00 7.26
C VAL A 235 10.36 5.97 7.36
N SER A 236 11.59 5.53 7.11
CA SER A 236 12.76 6.42 7.10
C SER A 236 12.78 7.40 5.91
N GLN A 237 12.00 7.15 4.86
CA GLN A 237 11.99 7.94 3.63
C GLN A 237 10.95 9.07 3.62
N ILE A 238 10.10 9.17 4.65
CA ILE A 238 8.96 10.11 4.68
C ILE A 238 9.23 11.31 5.60
N PHE A 239 8.39 12.34 5.52
CA PHE A 239 8.44 13.41 6.50
C PHE A 239 8.14 12.89 7.91
N ASN A 240 8.62 13.58 8.94
CA ASN A 240 8.43 13.21 10.36
C ASN A 240 8.89 11.79 10.77
N ALA A 241 9.69 11.11 9.95
CA ALA A 241 10.19 9.76 10.19
C ALA A 241 10.75 9.54 11.60
N THR A 242 11.59 10.47 12.09
CA THR A 242 12.19 10.38 13.43
C THR A 242 11.15 10.27 14.54
N ARG A 243 10.06 11.05 14.45
CA ARG A 243 8.98 11.02 15.45
C ARG A 243 8.20 9.72 15.35
N GLU A 244 7.89 9.28 14.13
CA GLU A 244 7.13 8.04 13.89
C GLU A 244 7.89 6.82 14.43
N LEU A 245 9.19 6.71 14.15
CA LEU A 245 10.04 5.60 14.61
C LEU A 245 10.22 5.60 16.14
N ALA A 246 10.35 6.78 16.75
CA ALA A 246 10.51 6.89 18.21
C ALA A 246 9.25 6.46 18.99
N ASN A 247 8.06 6.45 18.36
CA ASN A 247 6.80 6.16 19.02
C ASN A 247 6.32 4.71 18.87
N THR A 248 7.15 3.82 18.32
CA THR A 248 6.77 2.42 18.02
C THR A 248 6.37 1.61 19.26
N ALA A 249 6.90 1.95 20.43
CA ALA A 249 6.52 1.34 21.70
C ALA A 249 5.03 1.50 22.07
N ALA A 250 4.35 2.53 21.56
CA ALA A 250 2.92 2.74 21.80
C ALA A 250 2.02 1.82 20.97
N TYR A 251 2.56 1.15 19.95
CA TYR A 251 1.79 0.42 18.94
C TYR A 251 2.13 -1.06 18.90
N GLN A 252 2.45 -1.64 20.06
CA GLN A 252 2.85 -3.05 20.14
C GLN A 252 1.72 -4.02 19.74
N SER A 253 0.46 -3.60 19.64
CA SER A 253 -0.64 -4.42 19.12
C SER A 253 -0.84 -4.28 17.60
N VAL A 254 -0.06 -3.45 16.92
CA VAL A 254 0.00 -3.36 15.46
C VAL A 254 1.16 -4.23 14.99
N ARG A 255 0.86 -5.40 14.40
CA ARG A 255 1.88 -6.35 13.94
C ARG A 255 2.14 -6.16 12.46
N ILE A 256 3.40 -6.30 12.07
CA ILE A 256 3.86 -6.11 10.69
C ILE A 256 4.48 -7.38 10.14
N PHE A 257 4.32 -7.58 8.83
CA PHE A 257 4.87 -8.68 8.06
C PHE A 257 5.25 -8.18 6.66
N SER A 258 6.31 -8.71 6.05
CA SER A 258 6.76 -8.29 4.72
C SER A 258 7.16 -9.46 3.83
N VAL A 259 6.52 -9.53 2.67
CA VAL A 259 6.78 -10.52 1.63
C VAL A 259 8.08 -10.19 0.90
N SER A 260 8.88 -11.21 0.59
CA SER A 260 10.10 -11.02 -0.19
C SER A 260 9.80 -10.66 -1.65
N LEU A 261 10.70 -9.91 -2.26
CA LEU A 261 10.67 -9.59 -3.68
C LEU A 261 11.01 -10.83 -4.53
N ILE A 262 10.00 -11.61 -4.89
CA ILE A 262 10.10 -12.83 -5.71
C ILE A 262 9.15 -12.75 -6.91
N GLN A 263 9.55 -13.39 -8.01
CA GLN A 263 8.73 -13.57 -9.22
C GLN A 263 8.51 -15.06 -9.47
N ALA A 264 7.36 -15.43 -10.04
CA ALA A 264 7.09 -16.79 -10.48
C ALA A 264 6.24 -16.80 -11.76
N GLU A 265 6.54 -17.72 -12.68
CA GLU A 265 5.76 -17.88 -13.91
C GLU A 265 4.40 -18.55 -13.67
N GLN A 266 4.25 -19.25 -12.54
CA GLN A 266 3.02 -19.93 -12.13
C GLN A 266 2.64 -19.55 -10.71
N GLU A 267 1.34 -19.57 -10.43
CA GLU A 267 0.77 -19.35 -9.10
C GLU A 267 1.41 -20.29 -8.08
N LEU A 268 2.07 -19.72 -7.07
CA LEU A 268 2.65 -20.48 -5.97
C LEU A 268 1.58 -20.73 -4.89
N GLU A 269 1.63 -21.90 -4.27
CA GLU A 269 0.71 -22.28 -3.18
C GLU A 269 1.07 -21.56 -1.87
N ASP A 270 2.36 -21.40 -1.58
CA ASP A 270 2.92 -20.80 -0.37
C ASP A 270 4.08 -19.85 -0.74
N LEU A 271 4.40 -18.88 0.12
CA LEU A 271 5.46 -17.93 -0.19
C LEU A 271 6.81 -18.66 -0.27
N ALA A 272 7.54 -18.41 -1.35
CA ALA A 272 8.89 -18.95 -1.51
C ALA A 272 9.87 -18.36 -0.49
N LYS A 273 9.65 -17.09 -0.07
CA LYS A 273 10.49 -16.39 0.90
C LYS A 273 9.72 -15.26 1.58
N VAL A 274 10.08 -14.99 2.83
CA VAL A 274 9.58 -13.90 3.66
C VAL A 274 10.77 -13.03 4.08
N ASP A 275 10.67 -11.71 3.90
CA ASP A 275 11.74 -10.77 4.28
C ASP A 275 11.60 -10.33 5.75
N LEU A 276 10.37 -10.14 6.23
CA LEU A 276 10.05 -9.89 7.63
C LEU A 276 8.95 -10.85 8.08
N GLN A 277 9.33 -11.82 8.92
CA GLN A 277 8.36 -12.60 9.68
C GLN A 277 7.54 -11.68 10.58
N TRP A 278 6.35 -12.14 10.99
CA TRP A 278 5.48 -11.35 11.85
C TRP A 278 6.23 -10.82 13.07
N ALA A 279 6.13 -9.52 13.30
CA ALA A 279 6.91 -8.84 14.32
C ALA A 279 6.11 -7.73 14.99
N LYS A 280 6.51 -7.42 16.23
CA LYS A 280 6.15 -6.15 16.87
C LYS A 280 6.91 -5.02 16.13
N PRO A 281 6.35 -3.80 16.06
CA PRO A 281 7.01 -2.71 15.38
C PRO A 281 8.20 -2.23 16.22
N THR A 282 9.32 -2.02 15.57
CA THR A 282 10.53 -1.45 16.15
C THR A 282 11.07 -0.35 15.24
N THR A 283 11.93 0.51 15.78
CA THR A 283 12.67 1.50 14.98
C THR A 283 13.43 0.84 13.83
N GLU A 284 14.01 -0.34 14.08
CA GLU A 284 14.80 -1.07 13.09
C GLU A 284 13.92 -1.57 11.95
N ASN A 285 12.90 -2.40 12.22
CA ASN A 285 12.14 -3.05 11.16
C ASN A 285 11.23 -2.10 10.35
N LEU A 286 10.85 -0.94 10.89
CA LEU A 286 10.12 0.10 10.15
C LEU A 286 11.04 1.06 9.41
N GLY A 287 12.24 1.32 9.95
CA GLY A 287 13.22 2.25 9.38
C GLY A 287 14.25 1.58 8.46
N HIS A 288 14.23 0.25 8.33
CA HIS A 288 15.28 -0.50 7.71
C HIS A 288 15.41 -0.21 6.21
N GLY A 289 16.52 0.42 5.83
CA GLY A 289 16.90 0.60 4.44
C GLY A 289 15.93 1.46 3.61
N ILE A 290 16.32 1.70 2.37
CA ILE A 290 15.53 2.43 1.39
C ILE A 290 14.78 1.40 0.55
N PHE A 291 13.45 1.48 0.51
CA PHE A 291 12.56 0.52 -0.19
C PHE A 291 12.68 -0.94 0.27
N GLN A 292 12.98 -1.18 1.55
CA GLN A 292 13.09 -2.53 2.13
C GLN A 292 12.07 -2.75 3.25
N TYR A 293 11.60 -3.98 3.42
CA TYR A 293 10.71 -4.40 4.52
C TYR A 293 9.33 -3.72 4.52
N MET A 294 9.11 -2.71 5.37
CA MET A 294 7.78 -2.23 5.71
C MET A 294 7.39 -0.92 5.02
N SER A 295 6.26 -0.97 4.31
CA SER A 295 5.61 0.20 3.72
C SER A 295 5.23 1.25 4.76
N ALA A 296 5.66 2.50 4.54
CA ALA A 296 5.29 3.65 5.35
C ALA A 296 3.79 3.95 5.28
N VAL A 297 3.18 3.85 4.09
CA VAL A 297 1.74 4.07 3.91
C VAL A 297 0.96 3.02 4.70
N CYS A 298 1.36 1.75 4.58
CA CYS A 298 0.72 0.65 5.30
C CYS A 298 0.83 0.81 6.82
N TRP A 299 2.03 1.12 7.32
CA TRP A 299 2.27 1.39 8.74
C TRP A 299 1.39 2.54 9.27
N LEU A 300 1.44 3.70 8.61
CA LEU A 300 0.69 4.88 9.02
C LEU A 300 -0.83 4.63 8.97
N PHE A 301 -1.30 3.89 7.97
CA PHE A 301 -2.71 3.52 7.85
C PHE A 301 -3.15 2.64 9.02
N GLY A 302 -2.40 1.56 9.30
CA GLY A 302 -2.71 0.65 10.40
C GLY A 302 -2.60 1.29 11.78
N ARG A 303 -1.60 2.16 12.01
CA ARG A 303 -1.50 2.88 13.29
C ARG A 303 -2.65 3.87 13.50
N ASN A 304 -3.09 4.57 12.45
CA ASN A 304 -4.28 5.44 12.53
C ASN A 304 -5.55 4.62 12.82
N LEU A 305 -5.68 3.43 12.21
CA LEU A 305 -6.79 2.51 12.52
C LEU A 305 -6.73 2.05 13.97
N TYR A 306 -5.55 1.65 14.46
CA TYR A 306 -5.36 1.27 15.85
C TYR A 306 -5.75 2.39 16.82
N ASP A 307 -5.31 3.62 16.57
CA ASP A 307 -5.68 4.80 17.37
C ASP A 307 -7.20 5.00 17.46
N THR A 308 -7.94 4.63 16.42
CA THR A 308 -9.40 4.79 16.37
C THR A 308 -10.11 3.59 17.00
N LEU A 309 -9.69 2.38 16.63
CA LEU A 309 -10.42 1.13 16.91
C LEU A 309 -10.02 0.49 18.23
N GLN A 310 -8.82 0.80 18.74
CA GLN A 310 -8.29 0.34 20.03
C GLN A 310 -8.25 -1.20 20.17
N TYR A 311 -7.98 -1.92 19.08
CA TYR A 311 -7.75 -3.37 19.07
C TYR A 311 -6.68 -3.77 18.04
N PRO A 312 -6.12 -5.00 18.09
CA PRO A 312 -4.99 -5.40 17.26
C PRO A 312 -5.21 -5.22 15.75
N ILE A 313 -4.14 -4.82 15.03
CA ILE A 313 -4.14 -4.66 13.57
C ILE A 313 -2.96 -5.44 12.99
N GLY A 314 -3.21 -6.27 11.99
CA GLY A 314 -2.18 -6.97 11.22
C GLY A 314 -1.93 -6.28 9.89
N LEU A 315 -0.67 -6.01 9.56
CA LEU A 315 -0.27 -5.33 8.33
C LEU A 315 0.70 -6.17 7.51
N ILE A 316 0.35 -6.40 6.25
CA ILE A 316 1.16 -7.19 5.32
C ILE A 316 1.65 -6.27 4.20
N SER A 317 2.96 -6.14 4.07
CA SER A 317 3.62 -5.42 2.98
C SER A 317 3.95 -6.39 1.85
N SER A 318 3.34 -6.20 0.68
CA SER A 318 3.64 -6.95 -0.56
C SER A 318 3.68 -5.98 -1.74
N SER A 319 4.82 -5.31 -1.94
CA SER A 319 4.96 -4.23 -2.91
C SER A 319 6.33 -4.22 -3.58
N TRP A 320 6.40 -3.79 -4.84
CA TRP A 320 7.65 -3.76 -5.61
C TRP A 320 7.65 -2.58 -6.59
N GLY A 321 8.63 -1.68 -6.45
CA GLY A 321 8.80 -0.48 -7.25
C GLY A 321 8.99 -0.69 -8.74
N GLY A 322 8.45 0.26 -9.52
CA GLY A 322 8.59 0.29 -10.97
C GLY A 322 7.83 -0.82 -11.69
N THR A 323 6.71 -1.29 -11.14
CA THR A 323 5.94 -2.42 -11.68
C THR A 323 4.59 -1.93 -12.24
N PRO A 324 4.18 -2.42 -13.42
CA PRO A 324 2.88 -2.12 -13.99
C PRO A 324 1.82 -3.09 -13.41
N ILE A 325 0.53 -2.74 -13.52
CA ILE A 325 -0.57 -3.54 -12.97
C ILE A 325 -0.63 -4.96 -13.52
N GLU A 326 -0.12 -5.18 -14.72
CA GLU A 326 -0.04 -6.47 -15.39
C GLU A 326 0.80 -7.49 -14.62
N ALA A 327 1.83 -7.06 -13.90
CA ALA A 327 2.63 -7.96 -13.08
C ALA A 327 1.85 -8.47 -11.85
N TRP A 328 0.88 -7.69 -11.36
CA TRP A 328 0.07 -7.93 -10.16
C TRP A 328 -1.31 -8.53 -10.43
N SER A 329 -1.68 -8.64 -11.70
CA SER A 329 -2.95 -9.19 -12.17
C SER A 329 -2.77 -10.64 -12.56
N SER A 330 -3.73 -11.50 -12.23
CA SER A 330 -3.74 -12.88 -12.73
C SER A 330 -3.93 -12.93 -14.25
N GLU A 331 -3.51 -14.02 -14.88
CA GLU A 331 -3.67 -14.21 -16.33
C GLU A 331 -5.15 -14.12 -16.75
N ARG A 332 -6.05 -14.67 -15.93
CA ARG A 332 -7.51 -14.62 -16.15
C ARG A 332 -8.06 -13.18 -16.17
N SER A 333 -7.62 -12.33 -15.24
CA SER A 333 -8.07 -10.93 -15.19
C SER A 333 -7.52 -10.10 -16.37
N LEU A 334 -6.28 -10.34 -16.76
CA LEU A 334 -5.66 -9.69 -17.93
C LEU A 334 -6.33 -10.09 -19.25
N LYS A 335 -6.60 -11.39 -19.40
CA LYS A 335 -7.29 -11.93 -20.57
C LYS A 335 -8.70 -11.35 -20.71
N ALA A 336 -9.42 -11.19 -19.59
CA ALA A 336 -10.75 -10.58 -19.59
C ALA A 336 -10.76 -9.12 -20.10
N CYS A 337 -9.64 -8.42 -19.95
CA CYS A 337 -9.46 -7.05 -20.44
C CYS A 337 -8.79 -6.95 -21.81
N GLY A 338 -8.55 -8.08 -22.49
CA GLY A 338 -7.92 -8.09 -23.82
C GLY A 338 -6.47 -7.62 -23.82
N VAL A 339 -5.77 -7.72 -22.68
CA VAL A 339 -4.33 -7.38 -22.62
C VAL A 339 -3.55 -8.35 -23.51
N PRO A 340 -2.73 -7.88 -24.47
CA PRO A 340 -2.03 -8.74 -25.42
C PRO A 340 -1.10 -9.77 -24.75
N THR A 341 -1.16 -11.04 -25.15
CA THR A 341 -0.35 -12.13 -24.57
C THR A 341 1.12 -12.13 -25.00
N GLN A 342 1.46 -11.44 -26.09
CA GLN A 342 2.84 -11.18 -26.51
C GLN A 342 2.97 -9.76 -27.07
N GLY A 343 4.06 -9.10 -26.68
CA GLY A 343 4.57 -7.87 -27.29
C GLY A 343 4.46 -6.65 -26.40
N PHE A 344 5.57 -6.15 -25.85
CA PHE A 344 6.49 -5.28 -26.57
C PHE A 344 7.80 -5.12 -25.78
N THR A 345 8.85 -4.69 -26.49
CA THR A 345 10.17 -4.30 -25.95
C THR A 345 10.02 -3.52 -24.65
N GLN A 346 10.75 -3.93 -23.60
CA GLN A 346 10.86 -3.18 -22.34
C GLN A 346 10.84 -1.69 -22.65
N SER A 347 9.74 -1.02 -22.30
CA SER A 347 9.79 0.42 -22.25
C SER A 347 10.85 0.73 -21.20
N ASN A 348 11.86 1.53 -21.56
CA ASN A 348 12.88 2.02 -20.62
C ASN A 348 12.29 2.74 -19.39
N SER A 349 10.95 2.93 -19.33
CA SER A 349 10.20 3.52 -18.23
C SER A 349 9.82 2.55 -17.09
N VAL A 350 9.90 1.23 -17.28
CA VAL A 350 9.52 0.24 -16.26
C VAL A 350 10.79 -0.36 -15.66
N THR A 351 11.12 0.00 -14.41
CA THR A 351 12.37 -0.41 -13.75
C THR A 351 12.25 -1.68 -12.92
N GLY A 352 11.03 -2.16 -12.67
CA GLY A 352 10.74 -3.38 -11.92
C GLY A 352 10.20 -4.52 -12.81
N PRO A 353 9.84 -5.65 -12.20
CA PRO A 353 9.15 -6.75 -12.88
C PRO A 353 7.96 -6.26 -13.71
N SER A 354 7.92 -6.67 -14.98
CA SER A 354 6.91 -6.23 -15.95
C SER A 354 6.25 -7.36 -16.72
N ASN A 355 6.76 -8.59 -16.58
CA ASN A 355 6.10 -9.76 -17.13
C ASN A 355 4.73 -9.95 -16.48
N HIS A 356 3.77 -10.44 -17.25
CA HIS A 356 2.41 -10.62 -16.77
C HIS A 356 2.35 -11.63 -15.63
N SER A 357 1.51 -11.34 -14.63
CA SER A 357 1.20 -12.21 -13.48
C SER A 357 2.37 -12.59 -12.58
N VAL A 358 3.62 -12.22 -12.87
CA VAL A 358 4.77 -12.77 -12.14
C VAL A 358 4.81 -12.41 -10.65
N LEU A 359 4.24 -11.26 -10.28
CA LEU A 359 4.13 -10.82 -8.89
C LEU A 359 2.83 -11.27 -8.25
N TRP A 360 1.73 -11.32 -9.01
CA TRP A 360 0.51 -12.01 -8.59
C TRP A 360 0.84 -13.43 -8.10
N ASN A 361 1.51 -14.20 -8.96
CA ASN A 361 1.86 -15.59 -8.76
C ASN A 361 2.72 -15.84 -7.51
N ALA A 362 3.69 -14.96 -7.25
CA ALA A 362 4.70 -15.17 -6.21
C ALA A 362 4.45 -14.42 -4.90
N MET A 363 3.75 -13.28 -4.95
CA MET A 363 3.68 -12.36 -3.83
C MET A 363 2.25 -12.11 -3.32
N ILE A 364 1.22 -12.46 -4.09
CA ILE A 364 -0.19 -12.25 -3.72
C ILE A 364 -0.95 -13.57 -3.63
N HIS A 365 -0.95 -14.37 -4.70
CA HIS A 365 -1.64 -15.67 -4.75
C HIS A 365 -1.30 -16.56 -3.54
N PRO A 366 -0.03 -16.67 -3.07
CA PRO A 366 0.27 -17.54 -1.92
C PRO A 366 -0.39 -17.12 -0.60
N LEU A 367 -0.88 -15.89 -0.51
CA LEU A 367 -1.57 -15.38 0.67
C LEU A 367 -3.07 -15.67 0.65
N HIS A 368 -3.63 -16.24 -0.43
CA HIS A 368 -5.08 -16.34 -0.64
C HIS A 368 -5.85 -17.13 0.43
N ASN A 369 -5.18 -18.05 1.14
CA ASN A 369 -5.76 -18.79 2.25
C ASN A 369 -5.94 -17.94 3.52
N MET A 370 -5.29 -16.78 3.61
CA MET A 370 -5.43 -15.89 4.76
C MET A 370 -6.78 -15.16 4.75
N THR A 371 -7.44 -15.12 5.91
CA THR A 371 -8.63 -14.28 6.09
C THR A 371 -8.22 -12.81 6.19
N LEU A 372 -8.77 -11.93 5.34
CA LEU A 372 -8.46 -10.50 5.34
C LEU A 372 -9.67 -9.63 5.70
N LYS A 373 -9.41 -8.47 6.32
CA LYS A 373 -10.37 -7.37 6.43
C LYS A 373 -10.40 -6.53 5.16
N GLY A 374 -9.26 -6.27 4.53
CA GLY A 374 -9.20 -5.42 3.35
C GLY A 374 -7.83 -5.28 2.70
N VAL A 375 -7.79 -4.56 1.57
CA VAL A 375 -6.57 -4.27 0.81
C VAL A 375 -6.37 -2.77 0.66
N ILE A 376 -5.11 -2.33 0.70
CA ILE A 376 -4.66 -0.98 0.33
C ILE A 376 -3.72 -1.07 -0.87
N TRP A 377 -3.99 -0.29 -1.91
CA TRP A 377 -3.28 -0.31 -3.18
C TRP A 377 -2.68 1.05 -3.55
N TYR A 378 -1.41 1.09 -3.91
CA TYR A 378 -0.79 2.33 -4.43
C TYR A 378 0.10 2.01 -5.63
N GLN A 379 -0.51 2.11 -6.81
CA GLN A 379 0.14 1.86 -8.09
C GLN A 379 -0.58 2.59 -9.23
N GLY A 380 0.17 2.83 -10.30
CA GLY A 380 -0.34 3.31 -11.58
C GLY A 380 0.70 4.10 -12.35
N GLU A 381 1.76 4.57 -11.69
CA GLU A 381 2.79 5.41 -12.31
C GLU A 381 3.47 4.70 -13.48
N SER A 382 3.76 3.40 -13.36
CA SER A 382 4.36 2.63 -14.45
C SER A 382 3.40 2.38 -15.63
N ASN A 383 2.09 2.53 -15.43
CA ASN A 383 1.09 2.43 -16.48
C ASN A 383 0.83 3.75 -17.21
N MET A 384 1.52 4.85 -16.87
CA MET A 384 1.38 6.12 -17.62
C MET A 384 1.73 5.98 -19.11
N ASN A 385 2.67 5.08 -19.42
CA ASN A 385 3.19 4.81 -20.77
C ASN A 385 3.11 3.32 -21.14
N PHE A 386 2.37 2.51 -20.37
CA PHE A 386 2.25 1.07 -20.56
C PHE A 386 0.79 0.65 -20.42
N ASN A 387 0.15 0.31 -21.54
CA ASN A 387 -1.26 -0.09 -21.62
C ASN A 387 -2.23 0.82 -20.86
N ARG A 388 -1.92 2.12 -20.78
CA ARG A 388 -2.65 3.10 -19.98
C ARG A 388 -4.15 3.04 -20.18
N ASP A 389 -4.59 2.99 -21.44
CA ASP A 389 -6.00 3.04 -21.81
C ASP A 389 -6.75 1.74 -21.41
N LEU A 390 -6.02 0.64 -21.14
CA LEU A 390 -6.59 -0.60 -20.59
C LEU A 390 -6.71 -0.56 -19.06
N TYR A 391 -6.12 0.41 -18.37
CA TYR A 391 -6.14 0.49 -16.90
C TYR A 391 -7.56 0.61 -16.34
N ASN A 392 -8.47 1.25 -17.09
CA ASN A 392 -9.90 1.34 -16.72
C ASN A 392 -10.60 -0.03 -16.68
N CYS A 393 -9.99 -1.06 -17.26
CA CYS A 393 -10.45 -2.44 -17.23
C CYS A 393 -9.61 -3.26 -16.27
N THR A 394 -8.28 -3.23 -16.41
CA THR A 394 -7.39 -4.11 -15.65
C THR A 394 -7.45 -3.84 -14.16
N PHE A 395 -7.63 -2.59 -13.72
CA PHE A 395 -7.72 -2.31 -12.29
C PHE A 395 -9.01 -2.82 -11.62
N PRO A 396 -10.22 -2.54 -12.16
CA PRO A 396 -11.43 -3.21 -11.68
C PRO A 396 -11.37 -4.74 -11.76
N ALA A 397 -10.79 -5.29 -12.84
CA ALA A 397 -10.65 -6.73 -13.00
C ALA A 397 -9.70 -7.34 -11.95
N LEU A 398 -8.59 -6.68 -11.63
CA LEU A 398 -7.69 -7.07 -10.54
C LEU A 398 -8.44 -7.11 -9.20
N ILE A 399 -9.20 -6.06 -8.88
CA ILE A 399 -9.95 -5.98 -7.62
C ILE A 399 -10.94 -7.14 -7.49
N GLU A 400 -11.74 -7.39 -8.52
CA GLU A 400 -12.72 -8.49 -8.51
C GLU A 400 -12.03 -9.85 -8.41
N ASP A 401 -10.92 -10.03 -9.12
CA ASP A 401 -10.18 -11.28 -9.10
C ASP A 401 -9.53 -11.56 -7.75
N TRP A 402 -8.94 -10.55 -7.11
CA TRP A 402 -8.40 -10.69 -5.75
C TRP A 402 -9.51 -11.02 -4.76
N ARG A 403 -10.64 -10.32 -4.85
CA ARG A 403 -11.84 -10.61 -4.05
C ARG A 403 -12.28 -12.06 -4.15
N GLN A 404 -12.38 -12.58 -5.37
CA GLN A 404 -12.73 -13.98 -5.60
C GLN A 404 -11.69 -14.93 -5.03
N THR A 405 -10.40 -14.67 -5.30
CA THR A 405 -9.30 -15.57 -4.90
C THR A 405 -9.20 -15.68 -3.39
N PHE A 406 -9.19 -14.55 -2.66
CA PHE A 406 -9.12 -14.56 -1.20
C PHE A 406 -10.40 -15.12 -0.57
N HIS A 407 -11.59 -14.82 -1.13
CA HIS A 407 -12.84 -15.41 -0.64
C HIS A 407 -12.82 -16.94 -0.77
N HIS A 408 -12.43 -17.49 -1.92
CA HIS A 408 -12.37 -18.94 -2.12
C HIS A 408 -11.25 -19.61 -1.30
N GLY A 409 -10.03 -19.04 -1.32
CA GLY A 409 -8.88 -19.57 -0.60
C GLY A 409 -9.13 -19.68 0.89
N SER A 410 -9.64 -18.60 1.48
CA SER A 410 -9.97 -18.56 2.90
C SER A 410 -11.26 -19.31 3.28
N GLN A 411 -11.76 -20.26 2.47
CA GLN A 411 -12.97 -21.03 2.75
C GLN A 411 -14.20 -20.15 3.03
N GLY A 412 -14.35 -19.08 2.25
CA GLY A 412 -15.43 -18.10 2.37
C GLY A 412 -15.30 -17.13 3.54
N GLN A 413 -14.21 -17.18 4.33
CA GLN A 413 -14.05 -16.34 5.52
C GLN A 413 -13.72 -14.89 5.19
N THR A 414 -12.94 -14.65 4.14
CA THR A 414 -12.75 -13.28 3.63
C THR A 414 -14.03 -12.86 2.93
N GLU A 415 -14.61 -11.73 3.34
CA GLU A 415 -15.83 -11.19 2.75
C GLU A 415 -15.72 -11.05 1.23
N ARG A 416 -16.73 -11.52 0.48
CA ARG A 416 -16.68 -11.58 -0.99
C ARG A 416 -16.41 -10.21 -1.62
N PHE A 417 -16.97 -9.15 -1.03
CA PHE A 417 -16.74 -7.78 -1.46
C PHE A 417 -15.93 -7.02 -0.42
N PHE A 418 -14.87 -7.60 0.14
CA PHE A 418 -14.07 -6.92 1.15
C PHE A 418 -13.57 -5.53 0.67
N PRO A 419 -13.43 -4.56 1.59
CA PRO A 419 -13.00 -3.20 1.29
C PRO A 419 -11.67 -3.12 0.54
N PHE A 420 -11.65 -2.33 -0.55
CA PHE A 420 -10.44 -2.09 -1.34
C PHE A 420 -10.15 -0.58 -1.41
N GLY A 421 -9.12 -0.16 -0.69
CA GLY A 421 -8.64 1.22 -0.70
C GLY A 421 -7.53 1.42 -1.73
N PHE A 422 -7.51 2.54 -2.43
CA PHE A 422 -6.36 2.88 -3.28
C PHE A 422 -5.97 4.36 -3.21
N VAL A 423 -4.76 4.65 -3.67
CA VAL A 423 -4.25 6.03 -3.75
C VAL A 423 -4.29 6.52 -5.20
N GLN A 424 -5.04 7.59 -5.43
CA GLN A 424 -4.99 8.28 -6.72
C GLN A 424 -3.66 9.01 -6.84
N LEU A 425 -2.97 8.83 -7.98
CA LEU A 425 -1.57 9.22 -8.11
C LEU A 425 -1.31 10.71 -7.80
N SER A 426 -0.16 11.00 -7.19
CA SER A 426 0.34 12.37 -7.03
C SER A 426 0.70 12.99 -8.37
N SER A 427 0.87 14.32 -8.45
CA SER A 427 1.44 14.95 -9.65
C SER A 427 2.93 14.64 -9.81
N TYR A 428 3.36 14.48 -11.06
CA TYR A 428 4.75 14.26 -11.44
C TYR A 428 5.23 15.43 -12.28
N LEU A 429 6.26 16.14 -11.81
CA LEU A 429 6.71 17.39 -12.43
C LEU A 429 7.63 17.21 -13.62
N SER A 430 8.24 16.03 -13.74
CA SER A 430 9.06 15.67 -14.88
C SER A 430 8.27 14.88 -15.93
N ALA A 431 6.95 14.74 -15.74
CA ALA A 431 6.09 14.23 -16.80
C ALA A 431 6.17 15.19 -18.01
N PRO A 432 6.06 14.68 -19.24
CA PRO A 432 5.78 15.56 -20.37
C PRO A 432 4.54 16.40 -20.07
N SER A 433 4.42 17.58 -20.69
CA SER A 433 3.21 18.40 -20.62
C SER A 433 2.07 17.76 -21.44
N ASP A 434 1.75 16.50 -21.14
CA ASP A 434 0.71 15.71 -21.78
C ASP A 434 -0.33 15.22 -20.74
N ASP A 435 -1.36 14.54 -21.25
CA ASP A 435 -2.49 14.10 -20.45
C ASP A 435 -2.26 12.72 -19.78
N THR A 436 -1.04 12.18 -19.74
CA THR A 436 -0.78 10.82 -19.25
C THR A 436 -1.19 10.61 -17.79
N PHE A 437 -0.75 11.49 -16.88
CA PHE A 437 -1.11 11.44 -15.46
C PHE A 437 -2.59 11.74 -15.17
N PRO A 438 -3.20 12.77 -15.81
CA PRO A 438 -4.64 12.95 -15.72
C PRO A 438 -5.44 11.72 -16.17
N GLN A 439 -5.06 11.10 -17.29
CA GLN A 439 -5.76 9.93 -17.84
C GLN A 439 -5.63 8.70 -16.93
N ILE A 440 -4.43 8.38 -16.44
CA ILE A 440 -4.30 7.22 -15.54
C ILE A 440 -5.12 7.39 -14.25
N ARG A 441 -5.22 8.60 -13.71
CA ARG A 441 -6.07 8.87 -12.53
C ARG A 441 -7.56 8.75 -12.82
N TRP A 442 -7.97 9.11 -14.03
CA TRP A 442 -9.34 8.86 -14.50
C TRP A 442 -9.61 7.35 -14.56
N HIS A 443 -8.69 6.61 -15.19
CA HIS A 443 -8.75 5.15 -15.29
C HIS A 443 -8.69 4.43 -13.93
N GLN A 444 -8.00 4.97 -12.93
CA GLN A 444 -8.01 4.45 -11.55
C GLN A 444 -9.41 4.40 -10.93
N THR A 445 -10.36 5.17 -11.45
CA THR A 445 -11.77 5.18 -11.02
C THR A 445 -12.70 4.42 -11.97
N ALA A 446 -12.14 3.60 -12.87
CA ALA A 446 -12.89 2.93 -13.94
C ALA A 446 -13.65 3.91 -14.86
N ASP A 447 -13.11 5.12 -15.02
CA ASP A 447 -13.68 6.22 -15.81
C ASP A 447 -15.00 6.81 -15.25
N PHE A 448 -15.20 6.73 -13.94
CA PHE A 448 -16.34 7.38 -13.26
C PHE A 448 -15.97 8.72 -12.59
N GLY A 449 -14.71 8.93 -12.24
CA GLY A 449 -14.22 10.08 -11.49
C GLY A 449 -14.38 9.97 -9.97
N TYR A 450 -15.10 8.96 -9.49
CA TYR A 450 -15.36 8.72 -8.08
C TYR A 450 -15.43 7.22 -7.77
N VAL A 451 -15.29 6.90 -6.50
CA VAL A 451 -15.50 5.56 -5.93
C VAL A 451 -16.22 5.68 -4.58
N PRO A 452 -16.97 4.68 -4.11
CA PRO A 452 -17.34 3.47 -4.84
C PRO A 452 -18.22 3.80 -6.06
N ASN A 453 -18.18 2.94 -7.07
CA ASN A 453 -19.01 3.06 -8.26
C ASN A 453 -19.48 1.68 -8.72
N LEU A 454 -20.29 1.61 -9.78
CA LEU A 454 -20.90 0.36 -10.27
C LEU A 454 -19.88 -0.72 -10.66
N ARG A 455 -18.66 -0.34 -11.05
CA ARG A 455 -17.59 -1.28 -11.42
C ARG A 455 -16.65 -1.62 -10.26
N MET A 456 -16.67 -0.80 -9.21
CA MET A 456 -15.78 -0.91 -8.06
C MET A 456 -16.57 -0.69 -6.75
N PRO A 457 -17.50 -1.60 -6.39
CA PRO A 457 -18.24 -1.50 -5.15
C PRO A 457 -17.31 -1.69 -3.94
N ASN A 458 -17.69 -1.15 -2.79
CA ASN A 458 -16.93 -1.22 -1.53
C ASN A 458 -15.45 -0.81 -1.68
N THR A 459 -15.21 0.27 -2.43
CA THR A 459 -13.88 0.84 -2.63
C THR A 459 -13.82 2.28 -2.14
N PHE A 460 -12.62 2.72 -1.75
CA PHE A 460 -12.36 4.09 -1.31
C PHE A 460 -11.03 4.57 -1.87
N MET A 461 -10.89 5.88 -2.01
CA MET A 461 -9.76 6.50 -2.68
C MET A 461 -9.17 7.61 -1.81
N ALA A 462 -7.85 7.54 -1.57
CA ALA A 462 -7.09 8.68 -1.10
C ALA A 462 -6.54 9.45 -2.30
N VAL A 463 -7.00 10.68 -2.49
CA VAL A 463 -6.40 11.58 -3.48
C VAL A 463 -5.01 11.99 -2.97
N ALA A 464 -3.97 11.92 -3.81
CA ALA A 464 -2.62 12.39 -3.44
C ALA A 464 -2.10 13.52 -4.35
N MET A 465 -2.96 14.09 -5.20
CA MET A 465 -2.54 15.01 -6.26
C MET A 465 -1.89 16.30 -5.77
N ASP A 466 -2.39 16.84 -4.66
CA ASP A 466 -1.89 18.03 -3.98
C ASP A 466 -0.59 17.79 -3.23
N LEU A 467 -0.17 16.54 -3.06
CA LEU A 467 0.97 16.16 -2.22
C LEU A 467 2.29 16.16 -3.00
N CYS A 468 2.32 16.83 -4.16
CA CYS A 468 3.51 16.94 -4.99
C CYS A 468 4.74 17.37 -4.18
N ASP A 469 5.81 16.57 -4.21
CA ASP A 469 7.06 16.93 -3.55
C ASP A 469 8.16 17.23 -4.57
N ARG A 470 8.30 18.51 -4.93
CA ARG A 470 9.33 18.96 -5.88
C ARG A 470 10.75 18.64 -5.41
N LYS A 471 10.94 18.53 -4.09
CA LYS A 471 12.25 18.41 -3.44
C LYS A 471 12.48 16.99 -2.92
N SER A 472 11.68 16.01 -3.35
CA SER A 472 11.88 14.63 -2.95
C SER A 472 13.21 14.12 -3.50
N PRO A 473 14.10 13.58 -2.65
CA PRO A 473 15.37 13.00 -3.10
C PRO A 473 15.16 11.73 -3.92
N PHE A 474 13.94 11.17 -3.90
CA PHE A 474 13.54 10.01 -4.68
C PHE A 474 12.87 10.42 -6.02
N GLY A 475 12.86 11.71 -6.34
CA GLY A 475 12.20 12.27 -7.52
C GLY A 475 10.77 12.74 -7.22
N SER A 476 10.29 13.73 -7.99
CA SER A 476 9.00 14.39 -7.73
C SER A 476 7.77 13.48 -7.80
N ILE A 477 7.94 12.28 -8.38
CA ILE A 477 6.94 11.21 -8.44
C ILE A 477 6.73 10.50 -7.09
N HIS A 478 7.68 10.63 -6.15
CA HIS A 478 7.67 9.97 -4.84
C HIS A 478 7.45 11.00 -3.71
N PRO A 479 6.20 11.42 -3.44
CA PRO A 479 5.92 12.37 -2.37
C PRO A 479 6.25 11.80 -0.99
N ARG A 480 6.93 12.59 -0.15
CA ARG A 480 7.31 12.20 1.21
C ARG A 480 6.22 12.44 2.26
N ASP A 481 5.17 13.21 1.94
CA ASP A 481 4.00 13.34 2.81
C ASP A 481 3.11 12.09 2.69
N LYS A 482 3.52 11.02 3.38
CA LYS A 482 2.73 9.79 3.49
C LYS A 482 1.74 9.84 4.63
N GLN A 483 1.89 10.77 5.58
CA GLN A 483 0.93 11.02 6.65
C GLN A 483 -0.43 11.40 6.08
N THR A 484 -0.46 12.37 5.17
CA THR A 484 -1.72 12.81 4.56
C THR A 484 -2.35 11.71 3.70
N VAL A 485 -1.55 10.95 2.94
CA VAL A 485 -2.03 9.80 2.16
C VAL A 485 -2.69 8.75 3.07
N ALA A 486 -1.96 8.30 4.10
CA ALA A 486 -2.43 7.26 5.00
C ALA A 486 -3.63 7.70 5.85
N TYR A 487 -3.68 8.98 6.24
CA TYR A 487 -4.83 9.54 6.94
C TYR A 487 -6.09 9.58 6.05
N ARG A 488 -5.96 9.96 4.78
CA ARG A 488 -7.08 9.90 3.81
C ARG A 488 -7.57 8.47 3.59
N LEU A 489 -6.65 7.51 3.48
CA LEU A 489 -7.00 6.08 3.41
C LEU A 489 -7.73 5.60 4.68
N HIS A 490 -7.26 6.04 5.85
CA HIS A 490 -7.88 5.71 7.14
C HIS A 490 -9.32 6.22 7.24
N LEU A 491 -9.59 7.47 6.86
CA LEU A 491 -10.95 8.00 6.80
C LEU A 491 -11.83 7.21 5.82
N GLY A 492 -11.28 6.85 4.65
CA GLY A 492 -11.98 6.01 3.68
C GLY A 492 -12.32 4.63 4.23
N ALA A 493 -11.39 3.99 4.95
CA ALA A 493 -11.66 2.73 5.62
C ALA A 493 -12.74 2.88 6.71
N ARG A 494 -12.68 3.91 7.55
CA ARG A 494 -13.72 4.15 8.57
C ARG A 494 -15.11 4.26 7.96
N ALA A 495 -15.25 5.02 6.87
CA ALA A 495 -16.54 5.14 6.19
C ALA A 495 -16.97 3.86 5.47
N VAL A 496 -16.09 3.25 4.68
CA VAL A 496 -16.45 2.17 3.75
C VAL A 496 -16.31 0.78 4.36
N ALA A 497 -15.25 0.54 5.13
CA ALA A 497 -14.97 -0.75 5.77
C ALA A 497 -15.65 -0.95 7.14
N TYR A 498 -15.92 0.14 7.84
CA TYR A 498 -16.49 0.13 9.20
C TYR A 498 -17.86 0.81 9.30
N GLY A 499 -18.35 1.43 8.21
CA GLY A 499 -19.68 2.04 8.17
C GLY A 499 -19.83 3.29 9.05
N GLU A 500 -18.73 3.90 9.47
CA GLU A 500 -18.75 5.08 10.32
C GLU A 500 -19.16 6.33 9.52
N LYS A 501 -19.90 7.23 10.16
CA LYS A 501 -20.29 8.51 9.56
C LYS A 501 -19.14 9.52 9.70
N VAL A 502 -18.18 9.42 8.79
CA VAL A 502 -17.03 10.34 8.71
C VAL A 502 -16.92 10.95 7.33
N ILE A 503 -16.48 12.20 7.30
CA ILE A 503 -16.20 12.90 6.05
C ILE A 503 -14.87 12.40 5.51
N PHE A 504 -14.89 11.76 4.34
CA PHE A 504 -13.70 11.21 3.70
C PHE A 504 -13.56 11.56 2.21
N GLN A 505 -14.58 12.18 1.61
CA GLN A 505 -14.62 12.59 0.20
C GLN A 505 -15.11 14.02 0.09
N GLY A 506 -14.45 14.83 -0.75
CA GLY A 506 -14.90 16.18 -1.13
C GLY A 506 -16.33 16.20 -1.73
N PRO A 507 -16.92 17.38 -1.91
CA PRO A 507 -18.21 17.53 -2.59
C PRO A 507 -18.16 17.07 -4.05
N LEU A 508 -19.04 16.15 -4.44
CA LEU A 508 -19.17 15.63 -5.80
C LEU A 508 -20.19 16.47 -6.58
N PRO A 509 -19.86 17.00 -7.78
CA PRO A 509 -20.86 17.69 -8.59
C PRO A 509 -21.85 16.67 -9.16
N GLU A 510 -23.14 17.01 -9.15
CA GLU A 510 -24.20 16.22 -9.79
C GLU A 510 -24.18 16.37 -11.31
N LYS A 511 -23.80 17.56 -11.78
CA LYS A 511 -23.70 17.87 -13.20
C LYS A 511 -22.45 18.69 -13.47
N MET A 512 -21.76 18.34 -14.55
CA MET A 512 -20.64 19.09 -15.11
C MET A 512 -20.95 19.45 -16.55
N GLU A 513 -20.84 20.72 -16.92
CA GLU A 513 -21.11 21.21 -18.27
C GLU A 513 -19.98 22.14 -18.73
N LEU A 514 -19.31 21.76 -19.81
CA LEU A 514 -18.26 22.56 -20.43
C LEU A 514 -18.88 23.48 -21.49
N LEU A 515 -18.88 24.78 -21.21
CA LEU A 515 -19.29 25.82 -22.16
C LEU A 515 -18.03 26.33 -22.87
N ALA A 516 -17.54 25.52 -23.82
CA ALA A 516 -16.24 25.71 -24.47
C ALA A 516 -16.15 27.04 -25.23
N ASP A 517 -17.25 27.47 -25.86
CA ASP A 517 -17.40 28.76 -26.55
C ASP A 517 -17.19 29.96 -25.61
N LYS A 518 -17.51 29.79 -24.32
CA LYS A 518 -17.38 30.81 -23.28
C LYS A 518 -16.15 30.62 -22.40
N GLY A 519 -15.42 29.52 -22.55
CA GLY A 519 -14.34 29.14 -21.65
C GLY A 519 -14.81 28.95 -20.21
N LEU A 520 -16.03 28.43 -20.00
CA LEU A 520 -16.60 28.24 -18.67
C LEU A 520 -16.80 26.76 -18.38
N LEU A 521 -16.60 26.39 -17.11
CA LEU A 521 -17.07 25.13 -16.58
C LEU A 521 -18.18 25.42 -15.58
N ASN A 522 -19.35 24.86 -15.83
CA ASN A 522 -20.47 24.91 -14.91
C ASN A 522 -20.50 23.61 -14.09
N LEU A 523 -20.39 23.75 -12.76
CA LEU A 523 -20.51 22.65 -11.81
C LEU A 523 -21.75 22.87 -10.95
N MET A 524 -22.63 21.88 -10.94
CA MET A 524 -23.84 21.90 -10.12
C MET A 524 -23.66 20.95 -8.94
N TYR A 525 -23.93 21.45 -7.75
CA TYR A 525 -23.90 20.69 -6.51
C TYR A 525 -25.28 20.80 -5.86
N SER A 526 -25.81 19.68 -5.36
CA SER A 526 -27.03 19.67 -4.54
C SER A 526 -26.76 19.98 -3.07
N GLN A 527 -25.53 19.73 -2.62
CA GLN A 527 -25.09 20.04 -1.27
C GLN A 527 -24.59 21.48 -1.14
N GLU A 528 -24.73 22.04 0.05
CA GLU A 528 -24.15 23.35 0.38
C GLU A 528 -22.62 23.26 0.36
N ILE A 529 -22.00 24.18 -0.38
CA ILE A 529 -20.56 24.22 -0.56
C ILE A 529 -19.99 25.62 -0.29
N GLN A 530 -18.78 25.66 0.24
CA GLN A 530 -17.97 26.86 0.37
C GLN A 530 -16.90 26.88 -0.70
N VAL A 531 -16.88 27.92 -1.54
CA VAL A 531 -15.85 28.09 -2.58
C VAL A 531 -14.87 29.17 -2.13
N GLN A 532 -13.59 28.80 -1.99
CA GLN A 532 -12.52 29.74 -1.73
C GLN A 532 -11.54 29.77 -2.91
N ARG A 533 -11.33 30.94 -3.50
CA ARG A 533 -10.29 31.11 -4.53
C ARG A 533 -8.93 31.39 -3.88
N GLN A 534 -7.90 30.68 -4.32
CA GLN A 534 -6.50 30.94 -4.02
C GLN A 534 -5.71 31.02 -5.32
N ASP A 535 -5.36 32.24 -5.75
CA ASP A 535 -4.66 32.51 -7.02
C ASP A 535 -5.38 31.92 -8.26
N LYS A 536 -4.82 30.85 -8.85
CA LYS A 536 -5.35 30.11 -10.02
C LYS A 536 -6.13 28.84 -9.63
N ILE A 537 -6.40 28.65 -8.34
CA ILE A 537 -7.01 27.45 -7.78
C ILE A 537 -8.32 27.85 -7.10
N PHE A 538 -9.36 27.02 -7.26
CA PHE A 538 -10.62 27.14 -6.52
C PHE A 538 -10.74 25.98 -5.56
N GLU A 539 -10.85 26.20 -4.27
CA GLU A 539 -11.10 25.17 -3.27
C GLU A 539 -12.59 25.12 -2.90
N VAL A 540 -13.27 24.00 -3.14
CA VAL A 540 -14.71 23.81 -2.88
C VAL A 540 -14.93 22.86 -1.70
N ARG A 541 -15.39 23.36 -0.56
CA ARG A 541 -15.55 22.61 0.69
C ARG A 541 -17.00 22.29 0.98
N ILE A 542 -17.25 21.28 1.81
CA ILE A 542 -18.58 21.04 2.41
C ILE A 542 -18.75 21.99 3.60
N VAL A 543 -19.92 22.62 3.74
CA VAL A 543 -20.26 23.46 4.91
C VAL A 543 -20.83 22.57 6.03
N GLU A 544 -20.20 22.55 7.20
CA GLU A 544 -20.76 21.90 8.40
C GLU A 544 -21.32 22.95 9.37
N THR A 545 -22.52 22.73 9.89
CA THR A 545 -23.18 23.56 10.90
C THR A 545 -22.75 23.23 12.34
N THR A 546 -21.87 22.24 12.54
CA THR A 546 -21.50 21.71 13.88
C THR A 546 -20.02 21.90 14.22
N GLY A 547 -19.61 23.13 14.56
CA GLY A 547 -18.56 23.50 15.55
C GLY A 547 -17.14 22.90 15.51
N VAL A 548 -16.86 21.86 14.75
CA VAL A 548 -15.57 21.19 14.59
C VAL A 548 -15.14 21.45 13.15
N ARG A 549 -13.92 21.92 12.90
CA ARG A 549 -13.43 22.23 11.54
C ARG A 549 -12.68 21.02 10.96
N PRO A 550 -13.29 20.20 10.09
CA PRO A 550 -12.57 19.48 9.06
C PRO A 550 -12.50 20.34 7.78
N VAL A 551 -11.27 20.59 7.31
CA VAL A 551 -11.04 21.19 6.00
C VAL A 551 -11.08 20.07 4.96
N LEU A 552 -12.26 19.86 4.39
CA LEU A 552 -12.44 19.03 3.21
C LEU A 552 -12.76 19.95 2.05
N GLY A 553 -11.86 20.08 1.09
CA GLY A 553 -11.96 21.02 -0.02
C GLY A 553 -11.69 20.36 -1.36
N VAL A 554 -12.17 20.93 -2.46
CA VAL A 554 -11.95 20.46 -3.82
C VAL A 554 -11.21 21.55 -4.58
N ARG A 555 -9.89 21.41 -4.74
CA ARG A 555 -9.03 22.34 -5.49
C ARG A 555 -9.11 22.08 -6.99
N ILE A 556 -9.85 22.90 -7.72
CA ILE A 556 -9.92 22.89 -9.19
C ILE A 556 -8.72 23.66 -9.75
N PHE A 557 -7.93 23.02 -10.62
CA PHE A 557 -6.79 23.62 -11.32
C PHE A 557 -7.15 23.87 -12.78
N SER A 558 -7.00 25.11 -13.25
CA SER A 558 -7.18 25.45 -14.68
C SER A 558 -5.84 25.40 -15.41
N THR A 559 -5.65 24.45 -16.33
CA THR A 559 -4.51 24.40 -17.27
C THR A 559 -4.77 25.16 -18.57
N LEU A 560 -6.03 25.53 -18.82
CA LEU A 560 -6.43 26.37 -19.96
C LEU A 560 -6.50 27.85 -19.52
N LYS A 561 -6.32 28.75 -20.51
CA LYS A 561 -6.57 30.21 -20.41
C LYS A 561 -7.87 30.49 -19.62
N PRO A 562 -8.01 31.66 -18.96
CA PRO A 562 -8.75 31.77 -17.70
C PRO A 562 -10.16 31.18 -17.79
N ILE A 563 -10.34 29.97 -17.25
CA ILE A 563 -11.66 29.36 -17.07
C ILE A 563 -12.29 30.04 -15.85
N SER A 564 -13.50 30.59 -16.02
CA SER A 564 -14.31 31.02 -14.86
C SER A 564 -15.25 29.88 -14.47
N LEU A 565 -15.35 29.64 -13.16
CA LEU A 565 -16.21 28.60 -12.59
C LEU A 565 -17.59 29.20 -12.31
N ILE A 566 -18.65 28.60 -12.85
CA ILE A 566 -20.02 28.88 -12.43
C ILE A 566 -20.43 27.77 -11.48
N VAL A 567 -20.82 28.16 -10.27
CA VAL A 567 -21.38 27.25 -9.26
C VAL A 567 -22.85 27.60 -9.11
N THR A 568 -23.72 26.64 -9.44
CA THR A 568 -25.17 26.82 -9.36
C THR A 568 -25.73 25.98 -8.22
N PHE A 569 -26.50 26.60 -7.32
CA PHE A 569 -27.19 25.93 -6.22
C PHE A 569 -28.63 25.59 -6.64
N LEU A 570 -29.10 24.39 -6.34
CA LEU A 570 -30.51 24.01 -6.49
C LEU A 570 -31.14 23.87 -5.10
N TRP A 571 -32.00 24.82 -4.73
CA TRP A 571 -32.91 24.66 -3.59
C TRP A 571 -34.20 24.03 -4.10
N ALA A 572 -34.42 22.76 -3.79
CA ALA A 572 -35.69 22.09 -4.03
C ALA A 572 -36.62 22.29 -2.81
N GLU A 573 -37.01 23.54 -2.56
CA GLU A 573 -38.26 23.92 -1.89
C GLU A 573 -38.30 25.46 -1.90
N LEU A 574 -39.30 26.03 -2.61
CA LEU A 574 -39.48 27.44 -3.00
C LEU A 574 -38.65 27.85 -4.23
N GLY A 575 -39.33 28.03 -5.36
CA GLY A 575 -38.77 28.28 -6.69
C GLY A 575 -38.01 29.60 -6.85
N PHE A 576 -36.80 29.67 -6.30
CA PHE A 576 -35.81 30.71 -6.58
C PHE A 576 -34.47 30.06 -6.98
N PHE A 577 -34.05 30.31 -8.22
CA PHE A 577 -32.70 29.97 -8.70
C PHE A 577 -31.73 31.08 -8.32
N TRP A 578 -30.71 30.77 -7.51
CA TRP A 578 -29.59 31.69 -7.26
C TRP A 578 -28.41 31.28 -8.15
N GLN A 579 -28.02 32.15 -9.09
CA GLN A 579 -26.81 32.01 -9.92
C GLN A 579 -25.72 32.93 -9.37
N GLY A 580 -24.68 32.37 -8.76
CA GLY A 580 -23.48 33.13 -8.41
C GLY A 580 -22.46 33.09 -9.55
N ARG A 581 -21.84 34.23 -9.90
CA ARG A 581 -20.72 34.30 -10.86
C ARG A 581 -19.44 34.73 -10.15
N VAL A 582 -18.39 33.94 -10.30
CA VAL A 582 -17.06 34.30 -9.78
C VAL A 582 -16.13 34.68 -10.93
N TYR A 583 -15.83 35.96 -11.04
CA TYR A 583 -14.99 36.50 -12.12
C TYR A 583 -13.48 36.42 -11.82
N PRO A 584 -12.61 36.44 -12.85
CA PRO A 584 -11.16 36.46 -12.70
C PRO A 584 -10.62 37.65 -11.90
N ARG A 585 -11.41 38.73 -11.75
CA ARG A 585 -11.08 39.93 -10.97
C ARG A 585 -12.05 40.10 -9.80
N GLY A 586 -11.81 39.37 -8.70
CA GLY A 586 -12.11 39.78 -7.33
C GLY A 586 -13.49 40.33 -6.94
N VAL A 587 -14.54 40.18 -7.74
CA VAL A 587 -15.90 40.62 -7.37
C VAL A 587 -16.81 39.40 -7.40
N THR A 588 -17.37 39.08 -6.25
CA THR A 588 -18.51 38.19 -6.06
C THR A 588 -19.78 39.00 -6.28
N GLU A 589 -20.59 38.63 -7.27
CA GLU A 589 -22.02 38.97 -7.35
C GLU A 589 -22.85 37.72 -7.10
#